data_AF-A0A965IYU1-F1
#
_entry.id   AF-A0A965IYU1-F1
#
_cell.length_a   1.000
_cell.length_b   1.000
_cell.length_c   1.000
_cell.angle_alpha   90.00
_cell.angle_beta   90.00
_cell.angle_gamma   90.00
#
_symmetry.space_group_name_H-M   'P 1'
#
loop_
_entity.id
_entity.type
_entity.pdbx_description
1 polymer ?
#
loop_
_entity_poly.entity_id
_entity_poly.type
_entity_poly.pdbx_seq_one_letter_code
_entity_poly.pdbx_strand_id
1 'polypeptide(L)'
;MTFNLPFTVTNMFPSTATCATGSGTTASTVSIAPYLRSSLGTVLSLNHHSDACVDGLFYAGEAAQTKVGAAAQYAAGTAYLQSNGFMGSISHGYYTMFTSKKLAGIGKLQIEKGKTQRVVTNWGFDWTGIYKTK
;
A
#
# COMPACT_ATOMS: atom_id res chain seq x y z
N MET A 1 -1.36 -4.61 -6.62
CA MET A 1 -2.28 -3.59 -6.08
C MET A 1 -1.72 -3.26 -4.71
N THR A 2 -1.28 -2.03 -4.45
CA THR A 2 -0.47 -1.77 -3.24
C THR A 2 -0.68 -0.35 -2.70
N PHE A 3 -1.93 0.11 -2.62
CA PHE A 3 -2.26 1.44 -2.10
C PHE A 3 -3.11 1.39 -0.80
N ASN A 4 -3.43 0.19 -0.29
CA ASN A 4 -4.31 0.03 0.87
C ASN A 4 -3.60 -0.42 2.15
N LEU A 5 -2.32 -0.77 2.07
CA LEU A 5 -1.55 -1.29 3.19
C LEU A 5 -1.69 -0.48 4.48
N PRO A 6 -1.48 0.86 4.51
CA PRO A 6 -1.54 1.60 5.76
C PRO A 6 -2.94 1.58 6.40
N PHE A 7 -4.00 1.38 5.61
CA PHE A 7 -5.38 1.32 6.07
C PHE A 7 -5.81 -0.08 6.52
N THR A 8 -5.09 -1.11 6.08
CA THR A 8 -5.41 -2.52 6.33
C THR A 8 -4.51 -3.19 7.35
N VAL A 9 -3.39 -2.58 7.73
CA VAL A 9 -2.52 -3.11 8.79
C VAL A 9 -2.82 -2.39 10.11
N THR A 10 -2.48 -3.01 11.23
CA THR A 10 -2.69 -2.42 12.55
C THR A 10 -1.81 -1.18 12.76
N ASN A 11 -0.64 -1.15 12.12
CA ASN A 11 0.27 -0.03 12.16
C ASN A 11 1.24 -0.07 10.98
N MET A 12 1.43 1.05 10.26
CA MET A 12 2.37 1.11 9.14
C MET A 12 3.84 0.86 9.55
N PHE A 13 4.17 1.04 10.83
CA PHE A 13 5.48 0.72 11.41
C PHE A 13 5.34 -0.53 12.29
N PRO A 14 5.60 -1.74 11.76
CA PRO A 14 5.30 -2.99 12.44
C PRO A 14 6.12 -3.10 13.73
N SER A 15 5.51 -3.61 14.81
CA SER A 15 6.22 -4.25 15.91
C SER A 15 6.38 -5.75 15.59
N THR A 16 7.21 -6.45 16.36
CA THR A 16 7.29 -7.91 16.23
C THR A 16 5.96 -8.53 16.66
N ALA A 17 5.34 -9.29 15.78
CA ALA A 17 4.11 -10.02 16.06
C ALA A 17 4.10 -11.34 15.28
N THR A 18 3.53 -12.38 15.87
CA THR A 18 3.41 -13.70 15.26
C THR A 18 1.94 -14.05 15.10
N CYS A 19 1.59 -14.57 13.93
CA CYS A 19 0.28 -15.12 13.64
C CYS A 19 0.26 -16.62 13.94
N ALA A 20 -0.90 -17.14 14.33
CA ALA A 20 -1.12 -18.56 14.55
C ALA A 20 -0.91 -19.42 13.28
N THR A 21 -1.02 -18.85 12.08
CA THR A 21 -0.76 -19.54 10.81
C THR A 21 0.73 -19.58 10.42
N GLY A 22 1.63 -19.07 11.27
CA GLY A 22 3.08 -19.12 11.07
C GLY A 22 3.67 -17.94 10.28
N SER A 23 2.83 -17.02 9.78
CA SER A 23 3.30 -15.71 9.30
C SER A 23 3.61 -14.79 10.48
N GLY A 24 4.47 -13.80 10.29
CA GLY A 24 4.82 -12.87 11.34
C GLY A 24 5.41 -11.58 10.80
N THR A 25 5.40 -10.55 11.62
CA THR A 25 6.04 -9.28 11.37
C THR A 25 7.31 -9.15 12.18
N THR A 26 8.32 -8.53 11.59
CA THR A 26 9.53 -8.10 12.29
C THR A 26 9.40 -6.62 12.59
N ALA A 27 9.85 -6.20 13.78
CA ALA A 27 9.86 -4.79 14.12
C ALA A 27 10.68 -3.96 13.11
N SER A 28 10.14 -2.82 12.69
CA SER A 28 10.89 -1.85 11.87
C SER A 28 12.14 -1.40 12.61
N THR A 29 13.28 -1.44 11.90
CA THR A 29 14.61 -1.10 12.44
C THR A 29 14.94 0.39 12.33
N VAL A 30 14.03 1.20 11.78
CA VAL A 30 14.20 2.65 11.67
C VAL A 30 14.20 3.27 13.06
N SER A 31 15.20 4.11 13.38
CA SER A 31 15.41 4.67 14.73
C SER A 31 14.21 5.49 15.26
N ILE A 32 13.44 6.09 14.36
CA ILE A 32 12.23 6.86 14.69
C ILE A 32 10.96 6.00 14.71
N ALA A 33 11.03 4.70 14.41
CA ALA A 33 9.88 3.81 14.36
C ALA A 33 9.02 3.80 15.64
N PRO A 34 9.57 3.86 16.87
CA PRO A 34 8.74 3.95 18.07
C PRO A 34 7.83 5.19 18.09
N TYR A 35 8.35 6.33 17.65
CA TYR A 35 7.61 7.60 17.60
C TYR A 35 6.58 7.61 16.45
N LEU A 36 6.95 7.07 15.29
CA LEU A 36 6.04 6.99 14.15
C LEU A 36 4.92 5.97 14.37
N ARG A 37 5.19 4.90 15.13
CA ARG A 37 4.21 3.88 15.53
C ARG A 37 3.12 4.47 16.42
N SER A 38 3.47 5.33 17.38
CA SER A 38 2.49 5.93 18.31
C SER A 38 1.67 7.06 17.71
N SER A 39 2.18 7.72 16.66
CA SER A 39 1.56 8.91 16.06
C SER A 39 0.85 8.64 14.73
N LEU A 40 1.60 8.25 13.70
CA LEU A 40 1.10 8.10 12.33
C LEU A 40 0.53 6.71 12.08
N GLY A 41 1.16 5.68 12.63
CA GLY A 41 0.81 4.30 12.34
C GLY A 41 -0.59 3.91 12.78
N THR A 42 -1.02 4.37 13.96
CA THR A 42 -2.36 4.13 14.53
C THR A 42 -3.46 4.93 13.83
N VAL A 43 -3.17 6.17 13.42
CA VAL A 43 -4.15 7.04 12.73
C VAL A 43 -4.47 6.51 11.34
N LEU A 44 -3.51 5.89 10.68
CA LEU A 44 -3.70 5.36 9.34
C LEU A 44 -4.45 4.03 9.32
N SER A 45 -4.54 3.29 10.43
CA SER A 45 -5.31 2.05 10.50
C SER A 45 -6.82 2.34 10.60
N LEU A 46 -7.50 2.48 9.46
CA LEU A 46 -8.93 2.85 9.41
C LEU A 46 -9.87 1.77 9.95
N ASN A 47 -9.44 0.50 9.92
CA ASN A 47 -10.26 -0.62 10.38
C ASN A 47 -10.11 -0.89 11.88
N HIS A 48 -9.11 -0.30 12.55
CA HIS A 48 -8.83 -0.46 13.99
C HIS A 48 -8.82 -1.91 14.51
N HIS A 49 -8.57 -2.91 13.66
CA HIS A 49 -8.36 -4.28 14.11
C HIS A 49 -6.98 -4.41 14.77
N SER A 50 -6.78 -5.46 15.57
CA SER A 50 -5.51 -5.80 16.23
C SER A 50 -4.94 -7.15 15.80
N ASP A 51 -5.51 -7.73 14.73
CA ASP A 51 -5.14 -9.06 14.24
C ASP A 51 -3.74 -9.08 13.58
N ALA A 52 -2.80 -9.78 14.22
CA ALA A 52 -1.42 -9.94 13.76
C ALA A 52 -1.27 -10.78 12.48
N CYS A 53 -2.27 -11.60 12.14
CA CYS A 53 -2.28 -12.40 10.90
C CYS A 53 -2.46 -11.54 9.67
N VAL A 54 -3.27 -10.48 9.77
CA VAL A 54 -3.39 -9.48 8.71
C VAL A 54 -2.04 -8.85 8.46
N ASP A 55 -1.40 -8.32 9.51
CA ASP A 55 -0.09 -7.69 9.39
C ASP A 55 0.96 -8.64 8.80
N GLY A 56 1.04 -9.88 9.32
CA GLY A 56 1.99 -10.87 8.85
C GLY A 56 1.90 -11.14 7.35
N LEU A 57 0.68 -11.29 6.81
CA LEU A 57 0.46 -11.55 5.37
C LEU A 57 0.86 -10.35 4.51
N PHE A 58 0.47 -9.15 4.93
CA PHE A 58 0.72 -7.93 4.18
C PHE A 58 2.21 -7.52 4.20
N TYR A 59 2.88 -7.65 5.35
CA TYR A 59 4.33 -7.41 5.44
C TYR A 59 5.16 -8.51 4.77
N ALA A 60 4.70 -9.76 4.74
CA ALA A 60 5.34 -10.80 3.93
C ALA A 60 5.25 -10.49 2.43
N GLY A 61 4.14 -9.89 1.98
CA GLY A 61 3.98 -9.40 0.62
C GLY A 61 4.97 -8.28 0.27
N GLU A 62 5.18 -7.32 1.18
CA GLU A 62 6.18 -6.27 1.04
C GLU A 62 7.62 -6.82 1.02
N ALA A 63 7.92 -7.81 1.85
CA ALA A 63 9.24 -8.42 1.94
C ALA A 63 9.55 -9.41 0.81
N ALA A 64 8.57 -9.78 0.00
CA ALA A 64 8.71 -10.80 -1.04
C ALA A 64 9.69 -10.36 -2.14
N GLN A 65 10.65 -11.24 -2.46
CA GLN A 65 11.70 -10.97 -3.45
C GLN A 65 11.21 -11.04 -4.91
N THR A 66 9.99 -11.53 -5.13
CA THR A 66 9.42 -11.68 -6.47
C THR A 66 8.01 -11.12 -6.53
N LYS A 67 7.63 -10.61 -7.71
CA LYS A 67 6.27 -10.10 -7.95
C LYS A 67 5.20 -11.17 -7.73
N VAL A 68 5.51 -12.42 -8.08
CA VAL A 68 4.60 -13.57 -7.91
C VAL A 68 4.41 -13.86 -6.42
N GLY A 69 5.50 -13.90 -5.64
CA GLY A 69 5.43 -14.09 -4.20
C GLY A 69 4.65 -12.97 -3.49
N ALA A 70 4.92 -11.71 -3.88
CA ALA A 70 4.19 -10.57 -3.35
C ALA A 70 2.68 -10.68 -3.65
N ALA A 71 2.32 -10.99 -4.89
CA ALA A 71 0.92 -11.14 -5.30
C ALA A 71 0.20 -12.25 -4.53
N ALA A 72 0.85 -13.39 -4.31
CA ALA A 72 0.29 -14.50 -3.53
C ALA A 72 0.00 -14.09 -2.08
N GLN A 73 0.93 -13.39 -1.43
CA GLN A 73 0.76 -12.92 -0.05
C GLN A 73 -0.34 -11.87 0.08
N TYR A 74 -0.41 -10.89 -0.82
CA TYR A 74 -1.50 -9.90 -0.80
C TYR A 74 -2.86 -10.53 -1.09
N ALA A 75 -2.92 -11.54 -1.95
CA ALA A 75 -4.16 -12.28 -2.20
C ALA A 75 -4.63 -13.02 -0.94
N ALA A 76 -3.71 -13.70 -0.24
CA ALA A 76 -3.99 -14.36 1.03
C ALA A 76 -4.44 -13.37 2.12
N GLY A 77 -3.73 -12.24 2.27
CA GLY A 77 -4.10 -11.17 3.20
C GLY A 77 -5.49 -10.58 2.91
N THR A 78 -5.81 -10.38 1.62
CA THR A 78 -7.12 -9.89 1.20
C THR A 78 -8.23 -10.90 1.52
N ALA A 79 -8.02 -12.18 1.22
CA ALA A 79 -8.97 -13.23 1.56
C ALA A 79 -9.21 -13.33 3.07
N TYR A 80 -8.16 -13.17 3.88
CA TYR A 80 -8.25 -13.18 5.34
C TYR A 80 -9.06 -11.97 5.87
N LEU A 81 -8.80 -10.76 5.37
CA LEU A 81 -9.57 -9.56 5.71
C LEU A 81 -11.07 -9.73 5.40
N GLN A 82 -11.38 -10.29 4.23
CA GLN A 82 -12.75 -10.51 3.78
C GLN A 82 -13.44 -11.58 4.62
N SER A 83 -12.75 -12.70 4.90
CA SER A 83 -13.31 -13.82 5.67
C SER A 83 -13.59 -13.46 7.12
N ASN A 84 -12.77 -12.58 7.72
CA ASN A 84 -12.93 -12.14 9.10
C ASN A 84 -13.76 -10.84 9.23
N GLY A 85 -14.26 -10.28 8.12
CA GLY A 85 -15.15 -9.12 8.14
C GLY A 85 -14.47 -7.81 8.56
N PHE A 86 -13.14 -7.71 8.48
CA PHE A 86 -12.42 -6.49 8.83
C PHE A 86 -12.62 -5.38 7.80
N MET A 87 -12.75 -5.73 6.52
CA MET A 87 -12.90 -4.76 5.44
C MET A 87 -13.65 -5.35 4.25
N GLY A 88 -14.67 -4.62 3.78
CA GLY A 88 -15.40 -4.91 2.55
C GLY A 88 -15.03 -3.95 1.42
N SER A 89 -15.31 -4.37 0.18
CA SER A 89 -15.27 -3.50 -1.00
C SER A 89 -16.69 -3.07 -1.33
N ILE A 90 -16.96 -1.76 -1.35
CA ILE A 90 -18.30 -1.24 -1.69
C ILE A 90 -18.37 -0.88 -3.19
N SER A 91 -17.32 -0.25 -3.73
CA SER A 91 -17.28 0.14 -5.15
C SER A 91 -15.85 0.30 -5.65
N HIS A 92 -15.65 0.09 -6.95
CA HIS A 92 -14.41 0.43 -7.66
C HIS A 92 -14.62 1.71 -8.45
N GLY A 93 -13.92 2.79 -8.06
CA GLY A 93 -13.90 4.03 -8.82
C GLY A 93 -12.94 3.94 -10.00
N TYR A 94 -13.45 4.14 -11.21
CA TYR A 94 -12.63 4.31 -12.41
C TYR A 94 -12.56 5.80 -12.75
N TYR A 95 -11.34 6.29 -12.97
CA TYR A 95 -11.10 7.67 -13.42
C TYR A 95 -10.75 7.67 -14.89
N THR A 96 -11.53 8.40 -15.69
CA THR A 96 -11.18 8.74 -17.07
C THR A 96 -10.82 10.22 -17.11
N MET A 97 -9.61 10.54 -17.58
CA MET A 97 -9.15 11.93 -17.70
C MET A 97 -9.03 12.31 -19.18
N PHE A 98 -9.71 13.40 -19.55
CA PHE A 98 -9.57 14.02 -20.85
C PHE A 98 -8.59 15.20 -20.76
N THR A 99 -7.56 15.22 -21.59
CA THR A 99 -6.58 16.31 -21.66
C THR A 99 -6.54 16.94 -23.04
N SER A 100 -6.05 18.17 -23.13
CA SER A 100 -5.78 18.79 -24.42
C SER A 100 -4.52 18.18 -25.06
N LYS A 101 -4.43 18.25 -26.40
CA LYS A 101 -3.21 17.86 -27.15
C LYS A 101 -1.96 18.68 -26.79
N LYS A 102 -2.12 19.75 -25.99
CA LYS A 102 -1.02 20.61 -25.53
C LYS A 102 -0.39 20.14 -24.22
N LEU A 103 -0.84 19.03 -23.65
CA LEU A 103 -0.28 18.44 -22.42
C LEU A 103 0.53 17.19 -22.77
N ALA A 104 1.78 17.14 -22.33
CA ALA A 104 2.67 16.00 -22.48
C ALA A 104 3.27 15.59 -21.13
N GLY A 105 4.03 14.49 -21.13
CA GLY A 105 4.75 14.02 -19.94
C GLY A 105 3.93 13.19 -18.94
N ILE A 106 2.61 13.05 -19.16
CA ILE A 106 1.72 12.23 -18.32
C ILE A 106 2.24 10.78 -18.23
N GLY A 107 2.57 10.35 -17.00
CA GLY A 107 3.02 8.97 -16.72
C GLY A 107 4.39 8.58 -17.25
N LYS A 108 5.18 9.56 -17.73
CA LYS A 108 6.49 9.30 -18.36
C LYS A 108 7.68 9.59 -17.45
N LEU A 109 7.48 10.31 -16.34
CA LEU A 109 8.56 10.63 -15.41
C LEU A 109 9.06 9.35 -14.72
N GLN A 110 10.37 9.12 -14.83
CA GLN A 110 11.04 8.02 -14.14
C GLN A 110 11.63 8.51 -12.82
N ILE A 111 11.11 8.01 -11.70
CA ILE A 111 11.66 8.28 -10.36
C ILE A 111 12.80 7.29 -10.07
N GLU A 112 12.68 6.05 -10.56
CA GLU A 112 13.75 5.06 -10.59
C GLU A 112 14.07 4.70 -12.04
N LYS A 113 15.33 4.35 -12.33
CA LYS A 113 15.75 3.97 -13.68
C LYS A 113 14.86 2.84 -14.22
N GLY A 114 14.17 3.12 -15.33
CA GLY A 114 13.29 2.15 -15.98
C GLY A 114 11.91 1.95 -15.33
N LYS A 115 11.56 2.69 -14.28
CA LYS A 115 10.24 2.62 -13.63
C LYS A 115 9.60 4.00 -13.56
N THR A 116 8.35 4.08 -14.00
CA THR A 116 7.51 5.27 -13.85
C THR A 116 6.55 5.09 -12.67
N GLN A 117 6.14 6.18 -12.03
CA GLN A 117 5.11 6.09 -10.99
C GLN A 117 3.72 5.85 -11.59
N ARG A 118 2.74 5.51 -10.73
CA ARG A 118 1.34 5.43 -11.15
C ARG A 118 0.85 6.82 -11.54
N VAL A 119 0.17 6.88 -12.69
CA VAL A 119 -0.43 8.11 -13.23
C VAL A 119 -1.48 8.70 -12.29
N VAL A 120 -2.28 7.84 -11.65
CA VAL A 120 -3.27 8.21 -10.64
C VAL A 120 -2.90 7.54 -9.31
N THR A 121 -2.90 8.33 -8.26
CA THR A 121 -2.74 7.90 -6.85
C THR A 121 -4.01 8.29 -6.09
N ASN A 122 -4.24 7.77 -4.86
CA ASN A 122 -5.45 8.17 -4.12
C ASN A 122 -5.47 9.67 -3.75
N TRP A 123 -4.30 10.31 -3.75
CA TRP A 123 -4.13 11.74 -3.45
C TRP A 123 -4.20 12.63 -4.71
N GLY A 124 -4.51 12.03 -5.87
CA GLY A 124 -4.67 12.75 -7.13
C GLY A 124 -3.69 12.30 -8.21
N PHE A 125 -3.48 13.20 -9.17
CA PHE A 125 -2.70 12.94 -10.38
C PHE A 125 -1.21 13.20 -10.17
N ASP A 126 -0.36 12.42 -10.83
CA ASP A 126 1.06 12.76 -10.91
C ASP A 126 1.29 13.97 -11.81
N TRP A 127 1.39 15.14 -11.20
CA TRP A 127 1.65 16.38 -11.91
C TRP A 127 3.13 16.64 -12.16
N THR A 128 4.04 15.90 -11.51
CA THR A 128 5.46 16.26 -11.45
C THR A 128 6.18 16.14 -12.80
N GLY A 129 5.73 15.25 -13.68
CA GLY A 129 6.28 15.06 -15.03
C GLY A 129 5.55 15.81 -16.14
N ILE A 130 4.47 16.51 -15.83
CA ILE A 130 3.55 17.07 -16.83
C ILE A 130 4.02 18.45 -17.27
N TYR A 131 4.05 18.67 -18.58
CA TYR A 131 4.39 19.98 -19.15
C TYR A 131 3.50 20.33 -20.33
N LYS A 132 3.41 21.64 -20.60
CA LYS A 132 2.71 22.17 -21.77
C LYS A 132 3.64 22.12 -22.98
N THR A 133 3.20 21.46 -24.05
CA THR A 133 3.87 21.58 -25.35
C THR A 133 3.47 22.90 -26.00
N LYS A 134 4.38 23.49 -26.78
CA LYS A 134 4.10 24.70 -27.55
C LYS A 134 2.91 24.51 -28.49
#